data_AF-Q9F701-F1
#
_entry.id   AF-Q9F701-F1
#
_cell.length_a   1.000
_cell.length_b   1.000
_cell.length_c   1.000
_cell.angle_alpha   90.00
_cell.angle_beta   90.00
_cell.angle_gamma   90.00
#
_symmetry.space_group_name_H-M   'P 1'
#
loop_
_entity.id
_entity.type
_entity.pdbx_description
1 polymer ?
#
loop_
_entity_poly.entity_id
_entity_poly.type
_entity_poly.pdbx_seq_one_letter_code
_entity_poly.pdbx_strand_id
1 'polypeptide(L)'
;MAENSALNAISLGRENASIQPQIDQVSLQISELEKDLIANDSRPDNLYARYQSKEKEYKEQEKSINNNFSSSASKLKREHTDLTGVYYDIRNFKRDIECIENSVSSVLLSDTETEQLQQLMKQEEIKIETKQSFPNVDVSGFLEATNEIITTELAKSIILEFSTIEEQNWVREGLNYHEEGDVCAFCNNPISEQRLDQLNHYFSDNVKKFETRLSGAIEHLKSKKYEISKINVIEPSQFYPIYREQISVLNTSILKLIQKYTQFLDFLIKTLEKRKSNLFTTMSEISYKIPDSFESIKEQYGKIYVEIKNTVKI
;
A
#
# COMPACT_ATOMS: atom_id res chain seq x y z
N MET A 1 -107.30 -28.11 34.99
CA MET A 1 -105.91 -28.10 34.46
C MET A 1 -105.79 -28.62 33.03
N ALA A 2 -106.73 -29.42 32.50
CA ALA A 2 -106.65 -29.98 31.13
C ALA A 2 -106.95 -28.97 29.99
N GLU A 3 -107.87 -28.00 30.16
CA GLU A 3 -108.22 -27.02 29.11
C GLU A 3 -107.09 -26.03 28.76
N ASN A 4 -106.35 -25.56 29.77
CA ASN A 4 -105.22 -24.65 29.54
C ASN A 4 -104.05 -25.37 28.82
N SER A 5 -103.94 -26.69 29.02
CA SER A 5 -102.97 -27.53 28.28
C SER A 5 -103.36 -27.71 26.82
N ALA A 6 -104.66 -27.82 26.50
CA ALA A 6 -105.14 -27.99 25.13
C ALA A 6 -105.04 -26.69 24.32
N LEU A 7 -105.40 -25.54 24.92
CA LEU A 7 -105.26 -24.23 24.28
C LEU A 7 -103.78 -23.85 24.06
N ASN A 8 -102.90 -24.15 25.02
CA ASN A 8 -101.46 -23.96 24.84
C ASN A 8 -100.89 -24.89 23.74
N ALA A 9 -101.34 -26.14 23.65
CA ALA A 9 -100.91 -27.07 22.60
C ALA A 9 -101.33 -26.59 21.19
N ILE A 10 -102.51 -25.97 21.06
CA ILE A 10 -102.99 -25.42 19.79
C ILE A 10 -102.22 -24.14 19.40
N SER A 11 -101.93 -23.26 20.37
CA SER A 11 -101.10 -22.07 20.14
C SER A 11 -99.69 -22.44 19.72
N LEU A 12 -99.07 -23.41 20.43
CA LEU A 12 -97.76 -23.97 20.08
C LEU A 12 -97.77 -24.63 18.70
N GLY A 13 -98.84 -25.34 18.34
CA GLY A 13 -98.99 -25.95 17.01
C GLY A 13 -99.03 -24.90 15.89
N ARG A 14 -99.71 -23.77 16.11
CA ARG A 14 -99.78 -22.67 15.13
C ARG A 14 -98.45 -21.91 15.03
N GLU A 15 -97.78 -21.67 16.14
CA GLU A 15 -96.44 -21.06 16.16
C GLU A 15 -95.41 -21.95 15.46
N ASN A 16 -95.38 -23.25 15.77
CA ASN A 16 -94.51 -24.22 15.12
C ASN A 16 -94.77 -24.30 13.60
N ALA A 17 -96.04 -24.31 13.19
CA ALA A 17 -96.42 -24.31 11.78
C ALA A 17 -95.97 -23.02 11.06
N SER A 18 -95.89 -21.88 11.75
CA SER A 18 -95.40 -20.63 11.19
C SER A 18 -93.88 -20.53 11.15
N ILE A 19 -93.16 -21.26 12.00
CA ILE A 19 -91.68 -21.27 12.07
C ILE A 19 -91.09 -22.28 11.06
N GLN A 20 -91.79 -23.39 10.78
CA GLN A 20 -91.30 -24.43 9.87
C GLN A 20 -90.85 -23.91 8.49
N PRO A 21 -91.58 -23.00 7.80
CA PRO A 21 -91.12 -22.46 6.51
C PRO A 21 -89.81 -21.66 6.61
N GLN A 22 -89.55 -21.01 7.76
CA GLN A 22 -88.30 -20.28 8.00
C GLN A 22 -87.15 -21.28 8.22
N ILE A 23 -87.38 -22.37 8.95
CA ILE A 23 -86.41 -23.46 9.11
C ILE A 23 -86.09 -24.07 7.75
N ASP A 24 -87.09 -24.33 6.91
CA ASP A 24 -86.90 -24.90 5.58
C ASP A 24 -86.11 -23.95 4.68
N GLN A 25 -86.38 -22.64 4.74
CA GLN A 25 -85.63 -21.63 4.01
C GLN A 25 -84.17 -21.54 4.45
N VAL A 26 -83.90 -21.54 5.76
CA VAL A 26 -82.53 -21.53 6.29
C VAL A 26 -81.81 -22.84 5.94
N SER A 27 -82.50 -23.97 6.01
CA SER A 27 -81.95 -25.29 5.63
C SER A 27 -81.58 -25.33 4.15
N LEU A 28 -82.39 -24.70 3.29
CA LEU A 28 -82.10 -24.56 1.87
C LEU A 28 -80.86 -23.68 1.64
N GLN A 29 -80.75 -22.55 2.33
CA GLN A 29 -79.58 -21.66 2.26
C GLN A 29 -78.30 -22.37 2.73
N ILE A 30 -78.38 -23.13 3.82
CA ILE A 30 -77.26 -23.96 4.30
C ILE A 30 -76.85 -24.95 3.21
N SER A 31 -77.81 -25.67 2.64
CA SER A 31 -77.57 -26.65 1.58
C SER A 31 -76.95 -26.02 0.32
N GLU A 32 -77.31 -24.77 -0.01
CA GLU A 32 -76.72 -24.04 -1.12
C GLU A 32 -75.29 -23.58 -0.85
N LEU A 33 -74.99 -23.13 0.37
CA LEU A 33 -73.63 -22.77 0.78
C LEU A 33 -72.71 -24.00 0.86
N GLU A 34 -73.22 -25.12 1.39
CA GLU A 34 -72.48 -26.38 1.44
C GLU A 34 -72.03 -26.82 0.04
N LYS A 35 -72.88 -26.66 -0.98
CA LYS A 35 -72.52 -27.00 -2.37
C LYS A 35 -71.24 -26.31 -2.85
N ASP A 36 -70.88 -25.16 -2.29
CA ASP A 36 -69.66 -24.43 -2.66
C ASP A 36 -68.48 -24.65 -1.70
N LEU A 37 -68.73 -25.04 -0.44
CA LEU A 37 -67.73 -25.16 0.62
C LEU A 37 -67.17 -26.57 0.84
N ILE A 38 -67.82 -27.61 0.31
CA ILE A 38 -67.35 -29.00 0.39
C ILE A 38 -67.12 -29.62 -0.99
N ALA A 39 -66.56 -30.84 -1.03
CA ALA A 39 -66.43 -31.61 -2.26
C ALA A 39 -67.83 -31.88 -2.87
N ASN A 40 -68.02 -31.52 -4.14
CA ASN A 40 -69.31 -31.61 -4.81
C ASN A 40 -69.15 -32.09 -6.25
N ASP A 41 -69.52 -33.35 -6.50
CA ASP A 41 -69.42 -33.97 -7.82
C ASP A 41 -70.33 -33.30 -8.86
N SER A 42 -71.41 -32.66 -8.44
CA SER A 42 -72.34 -31.94 -9.33
C SER A 42 -71.84 -30.53 -9.71
N ARG A 43 -70.87 -29.99 -8.95
CA ARG A 43 -70.23 -28.68 -9.20
C ARG A 43 -68.71 -28.80 -8.97
N PRO A 44 -67.98 -29.44 -9.90
CA PRO A 44 -66.57 -29.75 -9.70
C PRO A 44 -65.64 -28.51 -9.66
N ASP A 45 -66.09 -27.34 -10.11
CA ASP A 45 -65.35 -26.06 -10.02
C ASP A 45 -65.96 -25.10 -8.98
N ASN A 46 -66.26 -25.63 -7.79
CA ASN A 46 -66.75 -24.82 -6.69
C ASN A 46 -65.62 -24.15 -5.89
N LEU A 47 -65.96 -23.32 -4.89
CA LEU A 47 -64.97 -22.58 -4.10
C LEU A 47 -63.98 -23.52 -3.39
N TYR A 48 -64.46 -24.65 -2.87
CA TYR A 48 -63.63 -25.70 -2.28
C TYR A 48 -62.59 -26.25 -3.26
N ALA A 49 -63.00 -26.62 -4.48
CA ALA A 49 -62.08 -27.13 -5.50
C ALA A 49 -61.03 -26.10 -5.92
N ARG A 50 -61.42 -24.83 -6.06
CA ARG A 50 -60.49 -23.72 -6.35
C ARG A 50 -59.48 -23.49 -5.24
N TYR A 51 -59.93 -23.53 -3.98
CA TYR A 51 -59.04 -23.45 -2.83
C TYR A 51 -58.03 -24.61 -2.83
N GLN A 52 -58.48 -25.85 -3.03
CA GLN A 52 -57.58 -27.01 -3.09
C GLN A 52 -56.56 -26.89 -4.23
N SER A 53 -56.98 -26.43 -5.41
CA SER A 53 -56.08 -26.19 -6.53
C SER A 53 -55.01 -25.15 -6.17
N LYS A 54 -55.41 -24.02 -5.58
CA LYS A 54 -54.47 -22.97 -5.17
C LYS A 54 -53.57 -23.40 -4.02
N GLU A 55 -54.08 -24.17 -3.06
CA GLU A 55 -53.28 -24.73 -1.98
C GLU A 55 -52.22 -25.70 -2.54
N LYS A 56 -52.60 -26.52 -3.51
CA LYS A 56 -51.66 -27.42 -4.21
C LYS A 56 -50.60 -26.63 -4.98
N GLU A 57 -50.99 -25.63 -5.78
CA GLU A 57 -50.05 -24.75 -6.50
C GLU A 57 -49.07 -24.08 -5.53
N TYR A 58 -49.57 -23.54 -4.41
CA TYR A 58 -48.74 -22.93 -3.37
C TYR A 58 -47.72 -23.93 -2.80
N LYS A 59 -48.16 -25.13 -2.41
CA LYS A 59 -47.28 -26.19 -1.88
C LYS A 59 -46.23 -26.64 -2.90
N GLU A 60 -46.60 -26.75 -4.18
CA GLU A 60 -45.66 -27.08 -5.25
C GLU A 60 -44.60 -25.99 -5.44
N GLN A 61 -45.02 -24.73 -5.41
CA GLN A 61 -44.12 -23.58 -5.56
C GLN A 61 -43.21 -23.41 -4.33
N GLU A 62 -43.73 -23.57 -3.12
CA GLU A 62 -42.97 -23.57 -1.87
C GLU A 62 -41.92 -24.71 -1.87
N LYS A 63 -42.30 -25.91 -2.30
CA LYS A 63 -41.38 -27.03 -2.45
C LYS A 63 -40.30 -26.74 -3.48
N SER A 64 -40.65 -26.14 -4.62
CA SER A 64 -39.70 -25.75 -5.66
C SER A 64 -38.66 -24.76 -5.13
N ILE A 65 -39.10 -23.73 -4.39
CA ILE A 65 -38.23 -22.73 -3.75
C ILE A 65 -37.30 -23.40 -2.73
N ASN A 66 -37.83 -24.24 -1.85
CA ASN A 66 -37.02 -24.93 -0.84
C ASN A 66 -36.00 -25.90 -1.47
N ASN A 67 -36.38 -26.60 -2.55
CA ASN A 67 -35.46 -27.44 -3.32
C ASN A 67 -34.33 -26.60 -3.94
N ASN A 68 -34.65 -25.43 -4.51
CA ASN A 68 -33.64 -24.52 -5.05
C ASN A 68 -32.66 -24.09 -3.95
N PHE A 69 -33.14 -23.57 -2.82
CA PHE A 69 -32.29 -23.18 -1.69
C PHE A 69 -31.40 -24.33 -1.21
N SER A 70 -31.96 -25.54 -1.08
CA SER A 70 -31.20 -26.72 -0.66
C SER A 70 -30.10 -27.10 -1.67
N SER A 71 -30.44 -27.10 -2.97
CA SER A 71 -29.49 -27.44 -4.03
C SER A 71 -28.37 -26.40 -4.16
N SER A 72 -28.70 -25.11 -4.05
CA SER A 72 -27.75 -24.00 -4.09
C SER A 72 -26.82 -24.03 -2.87
N ALA A 73 -27.35 -24.22 -1.67
CA ALA A 73 -26.54 -24.36 -0.46
C ALA A 73 -25.58 -25.56 -0.56
N SER A 74 -26.05 -26.69 -1.10
CA SER A 74 -25.23 -27.89 -1.30
C SER A 74 -24.13 -27.67 -2.34
N LYS A 75 -24.43 -26.94 -3.42
CA LYS A 75 -23.46 -26.57 -4.45
C LYS A 75 -22.36 -25.67 -3.85
N LEU A 76 -22.75 -24.62 -3.14
CA LEU A 76 -21.81 -23.68 -2.51
C LEU A 76 -20.91 -24.39 -1.51
N LYS A 77 -21.47 -25.26 -0.64
CA LYS A 77 -20.68 -26.06 0.28
C LYS A 77 -19.67 -26.94 -0.44
N ARG A 78 -20.07 -27.64 -1.50
CA ARG A 78 -19.20 -28.57 -2.22
C ARG A 78 -18.08 -27.87 -2.99
N GLU A 79 -18.38 -26.74 -3.62
CA GLU A 79 -17.42 -26.02 -4.48
C GLU A 79 -16.55 -25.04 -3.67
N HIS A 80 -17.02 -24.58 -2.51
CA HIS A 80 -16.37 -23.57 -1.68
C HIS A 80 -16.39 -23.96 -0.19
N THR A 81 -16.02 -25.21 0.12
CA THR A 81 -15.95 -25.68 1.51
C THR A 81 -15.00 -24.84 2.35
N ASP A 82 -13.92 -24.34 1.76
CA ASP A 82 -12.91 -23.52 2.44
C ASP A 82 -13.49 -22.17 2.95
N LEU A 83 -14.55 -21.68 2.31
CA LEU A 83 -15.23 -20.43 2.70
C LEU A 83 -16.42 -20.68 3.63
N THR A 84 -17.23 -21.68 3.29
CA THR A 84 -18.51 -21.94 3.96
C THR A 84 -18.40 -22.83 5.19
N GLY A 85 -17.34 -23.64 5.25
CA GLY A 85 -17.17 -24.72 6.22
C GLY A 85 -18.02 -25.95 5.94
N VAL A 86 -17.65 -27.06 6.57
CA VAL A 86 -18.30 -28.38 6.34
C VAL A 86 -19.77 -28.44 6.82
N TYR A 87 -20.17 -27.52 7.71
CA TYR A 87 -21.50 -27.49 8.33
C TYR A 87 -22.50 -26.57 7.61
N TYR A 88 -22.12 -25.98 6.47
CA TYR A 88 -23.00 -25.09 5.73
C TYR A 88 -24.27 -25.83 5.24
N ASP A 89 -25.42 -25.17 5.42
CA ASP A 89 -26.74 -25.74 5.17
C ASP A 89 -27.74 -24.70 4.63
N ILE A 90 -28.98 -25.14 4.41
CA ILE A 90 -30.06 -24.30 3.88
C ILE A 90 -30.38 -23.07 4.75
N ARG A 91 -30.19 -23.14 6.07
CA ARG A 91 -30.48 -22.02 6.98
C ARG A 91 -29.44 -20.92 6.82
N ASN A 92 -28.18 -21.31 6.66
CA ASN A 92 -27.09 -20.39 6.36
C ASN A 92 -27.33 -19.68 5.02
N PHE A 93 -27.67 -20.42 3.97
CA PHE A 93 -27.93 -19.85 2.65
C PHE A 93 -29.08 -18.85 2.63
N LYS A 94 -30.18 -19.14 3.34
CA LYS A 94 -31.31 -18.20 3.48
C LYS A 94 -30.86 -16.89 4.16
N ARG A 95 -30.11 -16.99 5.26
CA ARG A 95 -29.56 -15.84 5.97
C ARG A 95 -28.59 -15.02 5.09
N ASP A 96 -27.75 -15.69 4.31
CA ASP A 96 -26.81 -15.02 3.41
C ASP A 96 -27.56 -14.22 2.33
N ILE A 97 -28.68 -14.75 1.81
CA ILE A 97 -29.56 -14.03 0.87
C ILE A 97 -30.22 -12.82 1.53
N GLU A 98 -30.72 -12.97 2.77
CA GLU A 98 -31.28 -11.84 3.54
C GLU A 98 -30.24 -10.73 3.74
N CYS A 99 -28.96 -11.06 3.92
CA CYS A 99 -27.89 -10.05 4.01
C CYS A 99 -27.62 -9.29 2.69
N ILE A 100 -28.09 -9.78 1.54
CA ILE A 100 -27.90 -9.16 0.21
C ILE A 100 -29.00 -8.13 -0.11
N GLU A 101 -29.95 -7.90 0.81
CA GLU A 101 -31.23 -7.17 0.61
C GLU A 101 -31.16 -5.78 -0.07
N ASN A 102 -30.01 -5.13 -0.16
CA ASN A 102 -29.89 -3.78 -0.71
C ASN A 102 -29.49 -3.68 -2.20
N SER A 103 -29.11 -4.80 -2.85
CA SER A 103 -28.97 -4.99 -4.32
C SER A 103 -27.89 -6.04 -4.59
N VAL A 104 -28.10 -6.93 -5.55
CA VAL A 104 -27.07 -7.87 -6.04
C VAL A 104 -25.82 -7.13 -6.51
N SER A 105 -25.98 -5.92 -7.08
CA SER A 105 -24.85 -5.10 -7.53
C SER A 105 -23.99 -4.55 -6.39
N SER A 106 -24.47 -4.55 -5.15
CA SER A 106 -23.70 -4.08 -3.98
C SER A 106 -22.72 -5.13 -3.45
N VAL A 107 -22.92 -6.40 -3.81
CA VAL A 107 -22.10 -7.53 -3.36
C VAL A 107 -21.38 -8.24 -4.52
N LEU A 108 -21.65 -7.83 -5.76
CA LEU A 108 -21.03 -8.40 -6.95
C LEU A 108 -19.63 -7.84 -7.12
N LEU A 109 -18.63 -8.72 -7.02
CA LEU A 109 -17.26 -8.40 -7.36
C LEU A 109 -17.09 -8.45 -8.87
N SER A 110 -16.24 -7.57 -9.41
CA SER A 110 -15.75 -7.72 -10.78
C SER A 110 -14.93 -9.00 -10.94
N ASP A 111 -14.77 -9.47 -12.19
CA ASP A 111 -13.88 -10.61 -12.50
C ASP A 111 -12.46 -10.34 -11.97
N THR A 112 -11.98 -9.10 -12.11
CA THR A 112 -10.66 -8.68 -11.63
C THR A 112 -10.53 -8.74 -10.12
N GLU A 113 -11.53 -8.28 -9.35
CA GLU A 113 -11.50 -8.34 -7.88
C GLU A 113 -11.59 -9.79 -7.40
N THR A 114 -12.42 -10.60 -8.07
CA THR A 114 -12.58 -12.02 -7.75
C THR A 114 -11.27 -12.78 -7.93
N GLU A 115 -10.57 -12.57 -9.05
CA GLU A 115 -9.25 -13.19 -9.29
C GLU A 115 -8.21 -12.76 -8.25
N GLN A 116 -8.18 -11.47 -7.89
CA GLN A 116 -7.24 -10.94 -6.89
C GLN A 116 -7.46 -11.58 -5.50
N LEU A 117 -8.71 -11.67 -5.05
CA LEU A 117 -9.06 -12.26 -3.76
C LEU A 117 -8.81 -13.78 -3.76
N GLN A 118 -9.10 -14.48 -4.85
CA GLN A 118 -8.78 -15.91 -4.98
C GLN A 118 -7.28 -16.19 -4.95
N GLN A 119 -6.46 -15.31 -5.57
CA GLN A 119 -5.01 -15.42 -5.47
C GLN A 119 -4.53 -15.19 -4.04
N LEU A 120 -5.11 -14.22 -3.32
CA LEU A 120 -4.79 -13.96 -1.92
C LEU A 120 -5.08 -15.16 -1.02
N MET A 121 -6.22 -15.83 -1.21
CA MET A 121 -6.56 -17.04 -0.45
C MET A 121 -5.58 -18.20 -0.66
N LYS A 122 -4.99 -18.30 -1.85
CA LYS A 122 -4.03 -19.37 -2.20
C LYS A 122 -2.59 -19.04 -1.82
N GLN A 123 -2.34 -17.83 -1.31
CA GLN A 123 -0.98 -17.42 -0.98
C GLN A 123 -0.48 -18.04 0.30
N GLU A 124 0.71 -18.63 0.21
CA GLU A 124 1.47 -19.03 1.38
C GLU A 124 1.92 -17.79 2.17
N GLU A 125 2.10 -17.98 3.47
CA GLU A 125 2.56 -16.94 4.38
C GLU A 125 3.92 -16.37 3.91
N ILE A 126 3.97 -15.05 3.64
CA ILE A 126 5.22 -14.39 3.26
C ILE A 126 5.96 -13.97 4.52
N LYS A 127 7.08 -14.65 4.82
CA LYS A 127 7.97 -14.28 5.92
C LYS A 127 9.08 -13.37 5.40
N ILE A 128 8.98 -12.08 5.70
CA ILE A 128 10.06 -11.13 5.40
C ILE A 128 11.13 -11.24 6.51
N GLU A 129 12.20 -11.98 6.24
CA GLU A 129 13.28 -12.26 7.19
C GLU A 129 14.01 -10.99 7.65
N THR A 130 14.31 -10.08 6.73
CA THR A 130 15.10 -8.88 7.02
C THR A 130 14.42 -7.62 6.53
N LYS A 131 14.19 -6.68 7.45
CA LYS A 131 13.71 -5.33 7.10
C LYS A 131 14.87 -4.54 6.48
N GLN A 132 14.67 -4.01 5.28
CA GLN A 132 15.63 -3.11 4.66
C GLN A 132 15.79 -1.82 5.47
N SER A 133 17.03 -1.39 5.68
CA SER A 133 17.37 -0.12 6.32
C SER A 133 17.70 0.96 5.28
N PHE A 134 17.35 2.20 5.59
CA PHE A 134 17.72 3.37 4.79
C PHE A 134 18.69 4.25 5.57
N PRO A 135 19.74 4.80 4.93
CA PRO A 135 20.73 5.62 5.62
C PRO A 135 20.16 6.98 5.99
N ASN A 136 20.66 7.53 7.09
CA ASN A 136 20.52 8.95 7.41
C ASN A 136 21.79 9.67 6.95
N VAL A 137 21.64 10.68 6.12
CA VAL A 137 22.77 11.40 5.49
C VAL A 137 22.64 12.88 5.80
N ASP A 138 23.67 13.44 6.44
CA ASP A 138 23.74 14.87 6.78
C ASP A 138 24.20 15.70 5.58
N VAL A 139 23.26 15.94 4.67
CA VAL A 139 23.48 16.73 3.45
C VAL A 139 23.77 18.20 3.73
N SER A 140 23.19 18.76 4.79
CA SER A 140 23.47 20.13 5.27
C SER A 140 24.93 20.25 5.72
N GLY A 141 25.39 19.33 6.57
CA GLY A 141 26.75 19.34 7.08
C GLY A 141 27.80 19.21 5.96
N PHE A 142 27.53 18.45 4.91
CA PHE A 142 28.43 18.38 3.75
C PHE A 142 28.54 19.70 2.98
N LEU A 143 27.43 20.42 2.79
CA LEU A 143 27.46 21.72 2.12
C LEU A 143 28.17 22.77 2.98
N GLU A 144 27.87 22.83 4.28
CA GLU A 144 28.50 23.73 5.24
C GLU A 144 30.01 23.49 5.33
N ALA A 145 30.43 22.25 5.50
CA ALA A 145 31.85 21.89 5.52
C ALA A 145 32.56 22.21 4.20
N THR A 146 31.88 22.02 3.06
CA THR A 146 32.44 22.40 1.76
C THR A 146 32.63 23.91 1.67
N ASN A 147 31.63 24.70 2.06
CA ASN A 147 31.70 26.16 2.06
C ASN A 147 32.81 26.70 2.95
N GLU A 148 32.95 26.15 4.16
CA GLU A 148 34.02 26.53 5.08
C GLU A 148 35.42 26.22 4.49
N ILE A 149 35.61 25.07 3.84
CA ILE A 149 36.89 24.73 3.20
C ILE A 149 37.19 25.67 2.02
N ILE A 150 36.24 25.92 1.12
CA ILE A 150 36.52 26.68 -0.10
C ILE A 150 36.71 28.19 0.15
N THR A 151 36.14 28.71 1.23
CA THR A 151 36.27 30.11 1.65
C THR A 151 37.52 30.36 2.51
N THR A 152 38.15 29.30 3.04
CA THR A 152 39.38 29.42 3.83
C THR A 152 40.49 30.14 3.04
N GLU A 153 40.99 31.25 3.58
CA GLU A 153 42.10 32.02 3.00
C GLU A 153 43.44 31.51 3.53
N LEU A 154 44.42 31.34 2.64
CA LEU A 154 45.79 31.03 3.01
C LEU A 154 46.64 32.29 2.89
N ALA A 155 47.45 32.57 3.91
CA ALA A 155 48.42 33.65 3.84
C ALA A 155 49.44 33.39 2.72
N LYS A 156 49.55 34.33 1.77
CA LYS A 156 50.57 34.29 0.72
C LYS A 156 51.88 34.86 1.26
N SER A 157 52.99 34.16 1.03
CA SER A 157 54.31 34.75 1.27
C SER A 157 54.60 35.83 0.21
N ILE A 158 55.13 36.98 0.64
CA ILE A 158 55.40 38.17 -0.20
C ILE A 158 56.68 37.98 -1.05
N ILE A 159 57.45 36.93 -0.79
CA ILE A 159 58.81 36.77 -1.33
C ILE A 159 58.80 36.14 -2.74
N LEU A 160 57.76 35.39 -3.10
CA LEU A 160 57.67 34.67 -4.36
C LEU A 160 56.38 35.02 -5.11
N GLU A 161 56.53 35.38 -6.38
CA GLU A 161 55.43 35.60 -7.31
C GLU A 161 55.53 34.60 -8.48
N PHE A 162 54.36 34.16 -8.94
CA PHE A 162 54.20 33.28 -10.10
C PHE A 162 53.26 33.97 -11.08
N SER A 163 53.53 33.83 -12.37
CA SER A 163 52.78 34.50 -13.44
C SER A 163 51.40 33.86 -13.62
N THR A 164 51.31 32.54 -13.43
CA THR A 164 50.05 31.80 -13.51
C THR A 164 49.94 30.74 -12.40
N ILE A 165 48.72 30.22 -12.20
CA ILE A 165 48.45 29.13 -11.25
C ILE A 165 49.13 27.84 -11.69
N GLU A 166 49.24 27.61 -13.00
CA GLU A 166 49.92 26.44 -13.57
C GLU A 166 51.42 26.48 -13.25
N GLU A 167 52.06 27.66 -13.36
CA GLU A 167 53.46 27.84 -12.97
C GLU A 167 53.66 27.55 -11.47
N GLN A 168 52.78 28.10 -10.62
CA GLN A 168 52.81 27.86 -9.18
C GLN A 168 52.67 26.36 -8.85
N ASN A 169 51.73 25.68 -9.50
CA ASN A 169 51.49 24.25 -9.30
C ASN A 169 52.67 23.41 -9.80
N TRP A 170 53.27 23.77 -10.94
CA TRP A 170 54.47 23.10 -11.45
C TRP A 170 55.64 23.24 -10.46
N VAL A 171 55.88 24.44 -9.91
CA VAL A 171 56.93 24.64 -8.91
C VAL A 171 56.63 23.88 -7.61
N ARG A 172 55.37 23.85 -7.16
CA ARG A 172 54.93 23.09 -5.98
C ARG A 172 55.19 21.60 -6.14
N GLU A 173 54.79 21.02 -7.27
CA GLU A 173 55.05 19.61 -7.59
C GLU A 173 56.55 19.35 -7.74
N GLY A 174 57.26 20.27 -8.39
CA GLY A 174 58.71 20.22 -8.56
C GLY A 174 59.47 20.11 -7.24
N LEU A 175 59.01 20.79 -6.18
CA LEU A 175 59.62 20.75 -4.85
C LEU A 175 59.69 19.33 -4.26
N ASN A 176 58.78 18.44 -4.64
CA ASN A 176 58.77 17.04 -4.16
C ASN A 176 59.90 16.19 -4.76
N TYR A 177 60.60 16.68 -5.79
CA TYR A 177 61.62 15.94 -6.54
C TYR A 177 63.03 16.49 -6.37
N HIS A 178 63.24 17.47 -5.49
CA HIS A 178 64.54 18.11 -5.30
C HIS A 178 64.93 18.15 -3.82
N GLU A 179 66.16 17.76 -3.56
CA GLU A 179 66.87 17.94 -2.29
C GLU A 179 68.00 18.98 -2.44
N GLU A 180 68.64 19.33 -1.33
CA GLU A 180 69.70 20.32 -1.31
C GLU A 180 70.91 19.86 -2.15
N GLY A 181 71.35 20.71 -3.08
CA GLY A 181 72.47 20.40 -3.98
C GLY A 181 72.08 19.67 -5.27
N ASP A 182 70.79 19.38 -5.49
CA ASP A 182 70.32 18.75 -6.72
C ASP A 182 70.47 19.64 -7.95
N VAL A 183 70.67 19.01 -9.09
CA VAL A 183 70.65 19.66 -10.41
C VAL A 183 69.26 19.47 -11.02
N CYS A 184 68.61 20.58 -11.34
CA CYS A 184 67.26 20.55 -11.89
C CYS A 184 67.25 19.83 -13.25
N ALA A 185 66.46 18.76 -13.39
CA ALA A 185 66.35 18.00 -14.64
C ALA A 185 65.78 18.82 -15.82
N PHE A 186 65.09 19.94 -15.55
CA PHE A 186 64.51 20.78 -16.60
C PHE A 186 65.52 21.75 -17.22
N CYS A 187 66.24 22.52 -16.40
CA CYS A 187 67.16 23.56 -16.88
C CYS A 187 68.64 23.22 -16.69
N ASN A 188 68.94 22.05 -16.10
CA ASN A 188 70.29 21.54 -15.82
C ASN A 188 71.16 22.49 -14.99
N ASN A 189 70.53 23.32 -14.14
CA ASN A 189 71.21 24.21 -13.19
C ASN A 189 71.11 23.64 -11.76
N PRO A 190 72.13 23.85 -10.90
CA PRO A 190 72.05 23.51 -9.49
C PRO A 190 70.97 24.36 -8.78
N ILE A 191 70.20 23.73 -7.89
CA ILE A 191 69.24 24.43 -7.03
C ILE A 191 69.93 24.84 -5.73
N SER A 192 69.88 26.13 -5.40
CA SER A 192 70.47 26.63 -4.15
C SER A 192 69.60 26.34 -2.94
N GLU A 193 70.26 26.13 -1.78
CA GLU A 193 69.61 26.00 -0.46
C GLU A 193 68.63 27.16 -0.21
N GLN A 194 69.07 28.40 -0.45
CA GLN A 194 68.22 29.60 -0.31
C GLN A 194 66.94 29.52 -1.15
N ARG A 195 66.99 28.95 -2.36
CA ARG A 195 65.80 28.81 -3.22
C ARG A 195 64.84 27.76 -2.65
N LEU A 196 65.37 26.63 -2.18
CA LEU A 196 64.57 25.60 -1.52
C LEU A 196 63.91 26.15 -0.25
N ASP A 197 64.64 26.91 0.57
CA ASP A 197 64.09 27.54 1.77
C ASP A 197 62.95 28.51 1.47
N GLN A 198 63.10 29.36 0.46
CA GLN A 198 62.04 30.28 0.02
C GLN A 198 60.79 29.51 -0.42
N LEU A 199 60.98 28.42 -1.17
CA LEU A 199 59.88 27.56 -1.64
C LEU A 199 59.22 26.80 -0.49
N ASN A 200 59.99 26.23 0.43
CA ASN A 200 59.50 25.55 1.62
C ASN A 200 58.74 26.49 2.55
N HIS A 201 59.20 27.74 2.68
CA HIS A 201 58.50 28.77 3.45
C HIS A 201 57.18 29.17 2.77
N TYR A 202 57.18 29.29 1.44
CA TYR A 202 55.98 29.61 0.67
C TYR A 202 54.94 28.48 0.73
N PHE A 203 55.36 27.24 0.50
CA PHE A 203 54.55 26.02 0.65
C PHE A 203 54.62 25.46 2.07
N SER A 204 54.43 26.36 3.05
CA SER A 204 54.51 26.05 4.49
C SER A 204 53.62 24.88 4.91
N ASP A 205 53.85 24.38 6.13
CA ASP A 205 53.02 23.34 6.75
C ASP A 205 51.52 23.66 6.73
N ASN A 206 51.14 24.94 6.75
CA ASN A 206 49.73 25.34 6.66
C ASN A 206 49.13 25.02 5.28
N VAL A 207 49.90 25.20 4.21
CA VAL A 207 49.49 24.82 2.85
C VAL A 207 49.33 23.31 2.74
N LYS A 208 50.32 22.54 3.26
CA LYS A 208 50.27 21.07 3.28
C LYS A 208 49.08 20.53 4.09
N LYS A 209 48.80 21.12 5.26
CA LYS A 209 47.63 20.79 6.09
C LYS A 209 46.32 21.07 5.36
N PHE A 210 46.22 22.22 4.68
CA PHE A 210 45.03 22.58 3.91
C PHE A 210 44.81 21.64 2.71
N GLU A 211 45.88 21.28 1.99
CA GLU A 211 45.80 20.30 0.90
C GLU A 211 45.39 18.90 1.38
N THR A 212 45.90 18.48 2.54
CA THR A 212 45.50 17.22 3.20
C THR A 212 44.03 17.25 3.59
N ARG A 213 43.56 18.37 4.15
CA ARG A 213 42.16 18.60 4.51
C ARG A 213 41.24 18.50 3.29
N LEU A 214 41.59 19.18 2.18
CA LEU A 214 40.86 19.12 0.91
C LEU A 214 40.78 17.69 0.38
N SER A 215 41.91 16.98 0.35
CA SER A 215 41.98 15.61 -0.15
C SER A 215 41.15 14.66 0.71
N GLY A 216 41.22 14.80 2.04
CA GLY A 216 40.40 14.02 2.97
C GLY A 216 38.90 14.28 2.79
N ALA A 217 38.49 15.53 2.59
CA ALA A 217 37.09 15.88 2.32
C ALA A 217 36.59 15.27 1.00
N ILE A 218 37.39 15.34 -0.07
CA ILE A 218 37.06 14.73 -1.37
C ILE A 218 36.89 13.21 -1.23
N GLU A 219 37.82 12.52 -0.58
CA GLU A 219 37.74 11.07 -0.40
C GLU A 219 36.57 10.66 0.50
N HIS A 220 36.25 11.45 1.54
CA HIS A 220 35.06 11.23 2.35
C HIS A 220 33.77 11.33 1.53
N LEU A 221 33.63 12.36 0.69
CA LEU A 221 32.46 12.51 -0.19
C LEU A 221 32.37 11.41 -1.24
N LYS A 222 33.49 10.96 -1.81
CA LYS A 222 33.52 9.80 -2.74
C LYS A 222 33.07 8.51 -2.05
N SER A 223 33.55 8.27 -0.82
CA SER A 223 33.12 7.13 0.00
C SER A 223 31.62 7.18 0.27
N LYS A 224 31.08 8.35 0.66
CA LYS A 224 29.64 8.53 0.86
C LYS A 224 28.83 8.34 -0.42
N LYS A 225 29.32 8.83 -1.56
CA LYS A 225 28.71 8.58 -2.87
C LYS A 225 28.64 7.09 -3.19
N TYR A 226 29.69 6.33 -2.88
CA TYR A 226 29.71 4.88 -3.06
C TYR A 226 28.75 4.14 -2.12
N GLU A 227 28.62 4.57 -0.86
CA GLU A 227 27.61 4.02 0.06
C GLU A 227 26.19 4.24 -0.46
N ILE A 228 25.90 5.43 -1.00
CA ILE A 228 24.58 5.77 -1.55
C ILE A 228 24.26 4.95 -2.81
N SER A 229 25.24 4.70 -3.67
CA SER A 229 25.02 3.90 -4.88
C SER A 229 24.74 2.42 -4.58
N LYS A 230 25.05 1.94 -3.37
CA LYS A 230 24.73 0.59 -2.89
C LYS A 230 23.34 0.44 -2.29
N ILE A 231 22.56 1.52 -2.17
CA ILE A 231 21.19 1.44 -1.68
C ILE A 231 20.36 0.66 -2.69
N ASN A 232 19.89 -0.52 -2.30
CA ASN A 232 19.06 -1.36 -3.14
C ASN A 232 17.61 -0.86 -3.18
N VAL A 233 16.93 -1.17 -4.27
CA VAL A 233 15.46 -1.12 -4.30
C VAL A 233 14.88 -2.27 -3.47
N ILE A 234 13.63 -2.12 -3.04
CA ILE A 234 12.91 -3.15 -2.30
C ILE A 234 12.41 -4.20 -3.29
N GLU A 235 12.69 -5.47 -3.05
CA GLU A 235 12.28 -6.58 -3.92
C GLU A 235 10.76 -6.81 -3.86
N PRO A 236 9.97 -6.49 -4.91
CA PRO A 236 8.50 -6.57 -4.85
C PRO A 236 7.98 -8.00 -4.70
N SER A 237 8.75 -9.01 -5.12
CA SER A 237 8.33 -10.42 -4.97
C SER A 237 8.28 -10.89 -3.52
N GLN A 238 8.93 -10.18 -2.59
CA GLN A 238 8.85 -10.43 -1.15
C GLN A 238 7.57 -9.85 -0.51
N PHE A 239 6.63 -9.34 -1.31
CA PHE A 239 5.42 -8.68 -0.83
C PHE A 239 4.17 -9.29 -1.48
N TYR A 240 3.06 -9.27 -0.74
CA TYR A 240 1.75 -9.63 -1.28
C TYR A 240 1.40 -8.74 -2.48
N PRO A 241 0.67 -9.24 -3.50
CA PRO A 241 0.33 -8.50 -4.71
C PRO A 241 -0.28 -7.12 -4.45
N ILE A 242 -1.13 -7.01 -3.42
CA ILE A 242 -1.77 -5.75 -3.01
C ILE A 242 -0.77 -4.63 -2.68
N TYR A 243 0.44 -4.98 -2.23
CA TYR A 243 1.49 -4.03 -1.88
C TYR A 243 2.49 -3.78 -3.01
N ARG A 244 2.50 -4.59 -4.08
CA ARG A 244 3.52 -4.50 -5.13
C ARG A 244 3.51 -3.15 -5.84
N GLU A 245 2.34 -2.57 -6.07
CA GLU A 245 2.24 -1.24 -6.70
C GLU A 245 2.81 -0.16 -5.77
N GLN A 246 2.48 -0.20 -4.48
CA GLN A 246 3.03 0.75 -3.50
C GLN A 246 4.56 0.62 -3.38
N ILE A 247 5.07 -0.62 -3.40
CA ILE A 247 6.51 -0.89 -3.41
C ILE A 247 7.17 -0.39 -4.71
N SER A 248 6.52 -0.53 -5.86
CA SER A 248 6.99 0.00 -7.14
C SER A 248 7.14 1.53 -7.13
N VAL A 249 6.14 2.22 -6.57
CA VAL A 249 6.17 3.68 -6.38
C VAL A 249 7.29 4.10 -5.41
N LEU A 250 7.49 3.35 -4.32
CA LEU A 250 8.59 3.57 -3.39
C LEU A 250 9.95 3.37 -4.06
N ASN A 251 10.12 2.31 -4.85
CA ASN A 251 11.36 2.04 -5.59
C ASN A 251 11.69 3.15 -6.58
N THR A 252 10.69 3.67 -7.29
CA THR A 252 10.85 4.84 -8.15
C THR A 252 11.36 6.05 -7.36
N SER A 253 10.82 6.24 -6.15
CA SER A 253 11.23 7.34 -5.25
C SER A 253 12.66 7.15 -4.73
N ILE A 254 13.04 5.93 -4.36
CA ILE A 254 14.40 5.55 -3.93
C ILE A 254 15.41 5.88 -5.04
N LEU A 255 15.15 5.43 -6.28
CA LEU A 255 16.05 5.65 -7.41
C LEU A 255 16.22 7.14 -7.73
N LYS A 256 15.11 7.91 -7.73
CA LYS A 256 15.16 9.37 -7.90
C LYS A 256 15.99 10.04 -6.80
N LEU A 257 15.86 9.56 -5.56
CA LEU A 257 16.61 10.13 -4.44
C LEU A 257 18.10 9.82 -4.55
N ILE A 258 18.48 8.57 -4.84
CA ILE A 258 19.87 8.16 -5.10
C ILE A 258 20.49 9.05 -6.19
N GLN A 259 19.76 9.32 -7.27
CA GLN A 259 20.22 10.20 -8.34
C GLN A 259 20.47 11.63 -7.85
N LYS A 260 19.53 12.23 -7.09
CA LYS A 260 19.69 13.58 -6.52
C LYS A 260 20.92 13.67 -5.61
N TYR A 261 21.10 12.69 -4.72
CA TYR A 261 22.28 12.63 -3.84
C TYR A 261 23.57 12.51 -4.62
N THR A 262 23.59 11.65 -5.65
CA THR A 262 24.77 11.47 -6.49
C THR A 262 25.17 12.77 -7.18
N GLN A 263 24.19 13.50 -7.75
CA GLN A 263 24.43 14.79 -8.39
C GLN A 263 24.91 15.86 -7.40
N PHE A 264 24.33 15.89 -6.21
CA PHE A 264 24.76 16.79 -5.13
C PHE A 264 26.21 16.52 -4.70
N LEU A 265 26.56 15.27 -4.42
CA LEU A 265 27.91 14.90 -4.00
C LEU A 265 28.93 15.14 -5.12
N ASP A 266 28.59 14.86 -6.38
CA ASP A 266 29.46 15.17 -7.52
C ASP A 266 29.71 16.67 -7.68
N PHE A 267 28.70 17.50 -7.40
CA PHE A 267 28.87 18.94 -7.40
C PHE A 267 29.85 19.40 -6.31
N LEU A 268 29.73 18.88 -5.09
CA LEU A 268 30.64 19.20 -3.99
C LEU A 268 32.07 18.73 -4.27
N ILE A 269 32.23 17.49 -4.75
CA ILE A 269 33.54 16.92 -5.12
C ILE A 269 34.21 17.80 -6.18
N LYS A 270 33.51 18.14 -7.27
CA LYS A 270 34.06 19.01 -8.32
C LYS A 270 34.43 20.40 -7.79
N THR A 271 33.66 20.93 -6.85
CA THR A 271 33.94 22.23 -6.23
C THR A 271 35.22 22.19 -5.39
N LEU A 272 35.40 21.14 -4.58
CA LEU A 272 36.61 20.94 -3.80
C LEU A 272 37.83 20.62 -4.68
N GLU A 273 37.66 19.85 -5.76
CA GLU A 273 38.72 19.59 -6.75
C GLU A 273 39.17 20.90 -7.42
N LYS A 274 38.22 21.77 -7.78
CA LYS A 274 38.53 23.11 -8.29
C LYS A 274 39.29 23.94 -7.26
N ARG A 275 38.87 23.94 -5.99
CA ARG A 275 39.60 24.61 -4.90
C ARG A 275 41.00 24.03 -4.71
N LYS A 276 41.16 22.71 -4.80
CA LYS A 276 42.45 22.02 -4.69
C LYS A 276 43.41 22.39 -5.83
N SER A 277 42.91 22.59 -7.05
CA SER A 277 43.73 23.05 -8.17
C SER A 277 44.25 24.50 -8.02
N ASN A 278 43.65 25.27 -7.12
CA ASN A 278 44.04 26.65 -6.86
C ASN A 278 43.97 26.96 -5.34
N LEU A 279 45.01 26.53 -4.61
CA LEU A 279 45.06 26.58 -3.13
C LEU A 279 45.07 28.00 -2.55
N PHE A 280 45.47 29.02 -3.30
CA PHE A 280 45.63 30.38 -2.78
C PHE A 280 44.54 31.36 -3.21
N THR A 281 43.57 30.93 -4.03
CA THR A 281 42.39 31.73 -4.36
C THR A 281 41.18 31.16 -3.64
N THR A 282 40.58 31.98 -2.77
CA THR A 282 39.30 31.67 -2.14
C THR A 282 38.19 31.60 -3.19
N MET A 283 37.17 30.80 -2.92
CA MET A 283 35.97 30.73 -3.74
C MET A 283 34.79 31.31 -2.95
N SER A 284 33.84 31.91 -3.66
CA SER A 284 32.55 32.30 -3.07
C SER A 284 31.81 31.07 -2.56
N GLU A 285 31.02 31.27 -1.51
CA GLU A 285 30.11 30.23 -1.01
C GLU A 285 29.19 29.72 -2.12
N ILE A 286 29.01 28.41 -2.14
CA ILE A 286 28.09 27.73 -3.03
C ILE A 286 26.74 27.56 -2.35
N SER A 287 25.69 27.78 -3.14
CA SER A 287 24.31 27.44 -2.79
C SER A 287 23.85 26.31 -3.71
N TYR A 288 23.34 25.24 -3.12
CA TYR A 288 22.81 24.09 -3.85
C TYR A 288 21.51 23.61 -3.19
N LYS A 289 20.53 23.22 -4.00
CA LYS A 289 19.27 22.68 -3.47
C LYS A 289 19.53 21.32 -2.81
N ILE A 290 19.40 21.29 -1.49
CA ILE A 290 19.65 20.10 -0.68
C ILE A 290 18.66 18.97 -1.04
N PRO A 291 19.13 17.74 -1.30
CA PRO A 291 18.26 16.58 -1.50
C PRO A 291 17.41 16.26 -0.27
N ASP A 292 16.21 15.73 -0.50
CA ASP A 292 15.32 15.29 0.58
C ASP A 292 15.92 14.12 1.40
N SER A 293 15.42 13.85 2.60
CA SER A 293 15.88 12.69 3.38
C SER A 293 15.16 11.40 2.97
N PHE A 294 15.71 10.25 3.35
CA PHE A 294 15.06 8.94 3.18
C PHE A 294 13.91 8.70 4.20
N GLU A 295 13.60 9.64 5.09
CA GLU A 295 12.69 9.39 6.22
C GLU A 295 11.26 9.07 5.75
N SER A 296 10.74 9.79 4.75
CA SER A 296 9.42 9.50 4.17
C SER A 296 9.33 8.10 3.55
N ILE A 297 10.39 7.67 2.85
CA ILE A 297 10.50 6.32 2.28
C ILE A 297 10.52 5.28 3.40
N LYS A 298 11.31 5.51 4.44
CA LYS A 298 11.45 4.64 5.62
C LYS A 298 10.14 4.49 6.39
N GLU A 299 9.37 5.57 6.54
CA GLU A 299 8.06 5.55 7.19
C GLU A 299 7.05 4.74 6.38
N GLN A 300 6.92 5.01 5.07
CA GLN A 300 5.98 4.31 4.19
C GLN A 300 6.31 2.82 4.10
N TYR A 301 7.58 2.48 3.88
CA TYR A 301 8.04 1.09 3.90
C TYR A 301 7.80 0.43 5.26
N GLY A 302 8.01 1.18 6.35
CA GLY A 302 7.76 0.71 7.71
C GLY A 302 6.31 0.30 7.95
N LYS A 303 5.34 1.06 7.42
CA LYS A 303 3.91 0.73 7.51
C LYS A 303 3.58 -0.57 6.78
N ILE A 304 4.01 -0.69 5.52
CA ILE A 304 3.81 -1.92 4.72
C ILE A 304 4.41 -3.14 5.43
N TYR A 305 5.62 -3.01 5.96
CA TYR A 305 6.29 -4.10 6.68
C TYR A 305 5.54 -4.54 7.95
N VAL A 306 4.94 -3.61 8.70
CA VAL A 306 4.15 -3.92 9.90
C VAL A 306 2.82 -4.58 9.53
N GLU A 307 2.15 -4.10 8.48
CA GLU A 307 0.90 -4.70 8.02
C GLU A 307 1.09 -6.17 7.63
N ILE A 308 2.14 -6.49 6.86
CA ILE A 308 2.47 -7.87 6.49
C ILE A 308 2.67 -8.76 7.71
N LYS A 309 3.37 -8.27 8.74
CA LYS A 309 3.55 -9.03 10.00
C LYS A 309 2.26 -9.25 10.77
N ASN A 310 1.28 -8.36 10.64
CA ASN A 310 0.00 -8.46 11.33
C ASN A 310 -1.00 -9.34 10.57
N THR A 311 -0.92 -9.41 9.24
CA THR A 311 -1.76 -10.29 8.40
C THR A 311 -1.58 -11.77 8.73
N VAL A 312 -0.45 -12.16 9.31
CA VAL A 312 -0.12 -13.54 9.75
C VAL A 312 -0.96 -14.03 10.94
N LYS A 313 -1.70 -13.16 11.64
CA LYS A 313 -2.36 -13.49 12.92
C LYS A 313 -3.86 -13.82 12.84
N ILE A 314 -4.43 -14.08 11.66
CA ILE A 314 -5.84 -14.46 11.51
C ILE A 314 -5.96 -15.94 11.18
#